data_AF-A0A961MLX3-F1
#
_entry.id   AF-A0A961MLX3-F1
#
_cell.length_a   1.000
_cell.length_b   1.000
_cell.length_c   1.000
_cell.angle_alpha   90.00
_cell.angle_beta   90.00
_cell.angle_gamma   90.00
#
_symmetry.space_group_name_H-M   'P 1'
#
loop_
_entity.id
_entity.type
_entity.pdbx_description
1 polymer ?
#
loop_
_entity_poly.entity_id
_entity_poly.type
_entity_poly.pdbx_seq_one_letter_code
_entity_poly.pdbx_strand_id
1 'polypeptide(L)'
;MSQKRLRAGAAVLTMASATALAVGQTAPAQEARPRPSLNLYGTTGLIDMPSAQAQPDGQISISYSQFGETSRRNFNFQILPRLSGTLRYSTIKNWGQNDDNGVYDPTYDLYDRSFDLQLQILDEDYDGWVPSLALGFRDFLGTGVYSSEYLVASKTVA
;
A
#
# COMPACT_ATOMS: atom_id res chain seq x y z
N MET A 1 -68.94 -20.09 -12.30
CA MET A 1 -67.97 -19.71 -11.25
C MET A 1 -66.63 -19.44 -11.91
N SER A 2 -66.19 -18.18 -11.83
CA SER A 2 -64.89 -17.67 -12.30
C SER A 2 -63.75 -18.20 -11.40
N GLN A 3 -62.50 -17.96 -11.84
CA GLN A 3 -61.19 -17.98 -11.15
C GLN A 3 -60.22 -18.93 -11.86
N LYS A 4 -58.99 -18.57 -12.27
CA LYS A 4 -58.29 -17.31 -12.55
C LYS A 4 -57.07 -17.75 -13.38
N ARG A 5 -56.80 -17.08 -14.50
CA ARG A 5 -55.66 -17.37 -15.39
C ARG A 5 -54.37 -16.83 -14.76
N LEU A 6 -53.33 -17.67 -14.62
CA LEU A 6 -51.95 -17.20 -14.42
C LEU A 6 -51.20 -17.28 -15.75
N ARG A 7 -50.95 -16.12 -16.34
CA ARG A 7 -50.05 -15.95 -17.48
C ARG A 7 -48.63 -15.78 -16.95
N ALA A 8 -47.76 -16.74 -17.21
CA ALA A 8 -46.32 -16.58 -17.03
C ALA A 8 -45.81 -15.67 -18.17
N GLY A 9 -45.54 -14.40 -17.86
CA GLY A 9 -44.88 -13.47 -18.77
C GLY A 9 -43.38 -13.72 -18.76
N ALA A 10 -42.84 -14.15 -19.89
CA ALA A 10 -41.40 -14.15 -20.14
C ALA A 10 -40.93 -12.71 -20.36
N ALA A 11 -40.37 -12.08 -19.32
CA ALA A 11 -39.66 -10.82 -19.46
C ALA A 11 -38.23 -11.10 -19.91
N VAL A 12 -37.98 -10.92 -21.21
CA VAL A 12 -36.65 -10.92 -21.80
C VAL A 12 -35.95 -9.63 -21.34
N LEU A 13 -34.95 -9.78 -20.48
CA LEU A 13 -34.09 -8.68 -20.03
C LEU A 13 -33.02 -8.44 -21.11
N THR A 14 -33.30 -7.57 -22.07
CA THR A 14 -32.29 -7.06 -23.01
C THR A 14 -31.38 -6.07 -22.29
N MET A 15 -30.18 -6.51 -21.90
CA MET A 15 -29.09 -5.59 -21.54
C MET A 15 -28.52 -4.97 -22.81
N ALA A 16 -28.82 -3.69 -23.03
CA ALA A 16 -28.18 -2.89 -24.06
C ALA A 16 -26.80 -2.44 -23.57
N SER A 17 -25.74 -3.13 -24.00
CA SER A 17 -24.36 -2.67 -23.84
C SER A 17 -24.11 -1.46 -24.74
N ALA A 18 -24.04 -0.27 -24.15
CA ALA A 18 -23.57 0.93 -24.84
C ALA A 18 -22.04 0.96 -24.80
N THR A 19 -21.38 0.41 -25.82
CA THR A 19 -19.96 0.66 -26.10
C THR A 19 -19.79 2.10 -26.61
N ALA A 20 -19.35 2.99 -25.73
CA ALA A 20 -18.90 4.31 -26.12
C ALA A 20 -17.48 4.22 -26.73
N LEU A 21 -17.36 4.51 -28.02
CA LEU A 21 -16.10 4.74 -28.71
C LEU A 21 -15.48 6.03 -28.17
N ALA A 22 -14.51 5.91 -27.27
CA ALA A 22 -13.71 7.06 -26.83
C ALA A 22 -12.72 7.45 -27.94
N VAL A 23 -13.00 8.59 -28.59
CA VAL A 23 -12.05 9.27 -29.48
C VAL A 23 -10.79 9.60 -28.68
N GLY A 24 -9.64 9.18 -29.19
CA GLY A 24 -8.35 9.31 -28.54
C GLY A 24 -8.02 10.77 -28.22
N GLN A 25 -8.03 11.09 -26.93
CA GLN A 25 -7.35 12.27 -26.42
C GLN A 25 -5.86 11.93 -26.33
N THR A 26 -5.03 12.59 -27.12
CA THR A 26 -3.59 12.59 -26.89
C THR A 26 -3.35 13.34 -25.58
N ALA A 27 -3.26 12.60 -24.47
CA ALA A 27 -2.76 13.16 -23.24
C ALA A 27 -1.34 13.68 -23.50
N PRO A 28 -0.99 14.90 -23.07
CA PRO A 28 0.40 15.33 -23.10
C PRO A 28 1.22 14.26 -22.37
N ALA A 29 2.30 13.79 -23.00
CA ALA A 29 3.27 12.92 -22.35
C ALA A 29 3.86 13.70 -21.18
N GLN A 30 3.27 13.53 -20.01
CA GLN A 30 3.75 14.10 -18.77
C GLN A 30 5.17 13.57 -18.61
N GLU A 31 6.13 14.47 -18.53
CA GLU A 31 7.55 14.17 -18.33
C GLU A 31 7.62 13.19 -17.15
N ALA A 32 7.78 11.91 -17.48
CA ALA A 32 7.58 10.84 -16.52
C ALA A 32 8.85 10.77 -15.67
N ARG A 33 8.96 11.70 -14.71
CA ARG A 33 9.85 11.50 -13.58
C ARG A 33 9.53 10.10 -13.05
N PRO A 34 10.52 9.18 -13.01
CA PRO A 34 10.26 7.82 -12.58
C PRO A 34 9.57 7.87 -11.23
N ARG A 35 8.35 7.33 -11.17
CA ARG A 35 7.62 7.27 -9.90
C ARG A 35 8.49 6.49 -8.91
N PRO A 36 8.73 7.01 -7.69
CA PRO A 36 9.48 6.29 -6.69
C PRO A 36 8.86 4.90 -6.45
N SER A 37 9.69 3.87 -6.31
CA SER A 37 9.21 2.52 -6.03
C SER A 37 8.67 2.38 -4.61
N LEU A 38 7.88 1.34 -4.37
CA LEU A 38 7.48 0.92 -3.02
C LEU A 38 8.39 -0.22 -2.56
N ASN A 39 8.74 -0.21 -1.28
CA ASN A 39 9.50 -1.27 -0.63
C ASN A 39 8.60 -2.46 -0.23
N LEU A 40 9.18 -3.50 0.35
CA LEU A 40 8.45 -4.70 0.81
C LEU A 40 7.47 -4.39 1.96
N TYR A 41 7.65 -3.26 2.67
CA TYR A 41 6.73 -2.74 3.69
C TYR A 41 5.63 -1.85 3.11
N GLY A 42 5.67 -1.58 1.80
CA GLY A 42 4.75 -0.71 1.07
C GLY A 42 5.10 0.78 1.12
N THR A 43 6.02 1.23 1.98
CA THR A 43 6.46 2.62 2.01
C THR A 43 7.34 2.95 0.80
N THR A 44 7.43 4.21 0.40
CA THR A 44 8.34 4.61 -0.69
C THR A 44 9.78 4.22 -0.37
N GLY A 45 10.46 3.58 -1.31
CA GLY A 45 11.80 3.06 -1.11
C GLY A 45 12.16 1.91 -2.05
N LEU A 46 13.30 1.31 -1.75
CA LEU A 46 13.77 0.07 -2.36
C LEU A 46 13.47 -1.11 -1.42
N ILE A 47 13.70 -2.34 -1.85
CA ILE A 47 13.54 -3.61 -1.10
C ILE A 47 13.11 -3.45 0.37
N ASP A 48 14.05 -3.14 1.29
CA ASP A 48 13.73 -2.83 2.69
C ASP A 48 14.08 -1.39 3.09
N MET A 49 14.86 -0.69 2.26
CA MET A 49 15.38 0.64 2.55
C MET A 49 14.32 1.70 2.21
N PRO A 50 13.87 2.52 3.19
CA PRO A 50 12.97 3.62 2.91
C PRO A 50 13.67 4.69 2.05
N SER A 51 12.88 5.51 1.36
CA SER A 51 13.33 6.69 0.62
C SER A 51 12.56 7.92 1.08
N ALA A 52 13.19 9.09 1.02
CA ALA A 52 12.58 10.37 1.36
C ALA A 52 11.60 10.89 0.30
N GLN A 53 11.56 10.26 -0.87
CA GLN A 53 10.71 10.68 -1.98
C GLN A 53 9.22 10.47 -1.64
N ALA A 54 8.38 11.42 -2.06
CA ALA A 54 6.93 11.30 -1.98
C ALA A 54 6.34 10.64 -3.23
N GLN A 55 5.24 9.90 -3.06
CA GLN A 55 4.43 9.46 -4.18
C GLN A 55 3.59 10.64 -4.71
N PRO A 56 3.04 10.53 -5.94
CA PRO A 56 2.02 11.47 -6.43
C PRO A 56 0.88 11.68 -5.42
N ASP A 57 0.45 12.93 -5.28
CA ASP A 57 -0.60 13.30 -4.34
C ASP A 57 -1.91 12.54 -4.58
N GLY A 58 -2.57 12.12 -3.50
CA GLY A 58 -3.80 11.32 -3.56
C GLY A 58 -3.61 9.89 -4.09
N GLN A 59 -2.38 9.42 -4.31
CA GLN A 59 -2.16 8.08 -4.82
C GLN A 59 -2.50 7.00 -3.78
N ILE A 60 -3.21 5.98 -4.25
CA ILE A 60 -3.45 4.74 -3.52
C ILE A 60 -2.66 3.62 -4.18
N SER A 61 -2.05 2.74 -3.39
CA SER A 61 -1.37 1.55 -3.88
C SER A 61 -1.65 0.37 -2.96
N ILE A 62 -1.75 -0.81 -3.56
CA ILE A 62 -1.91 -2.07 -2.86
C ILE A 62 -0.73 -2.94 -3.26
N SER A 63 -0.06 -3.53 -2.27
CA SER A 63 1.06 -4.42 -2.51
C SER A 63 0.98 -5.67 -1.65
N TYR A 64 1.54 -6.75 -2.19
CA TYR A 64 1.77 -8.00 -1.48
C TYR A 64 3.25 -8.32 -1.59
N SER A 65 3.87 -8.63 -0.46
CA SER A 65 5.25 -9.08 -0.42
C SER A 65 5.36 -10.36 0.41
N GLN A 66 6.23 -11.26 -0.03
CA GLN A 66 6.60 -12.48 0.68
C GLN A 66 8.13 -12.51 0.75
N PHE A 67 8.67 -12.65 1.95
CA PHE A 67 10.10 -12.85 2.16
C PHE A 67 10.30 -13.92 3.23
N GLY A 68 10.81 -15.08 2.80
CA GLY A 68 10.90 -16.27 3.66
C GLY A 68 9.53 -16.63 4.25
N GLU A 69 9.47 -16.75 5.58
CA GLU A 69 8.27 -17.07 6.34
C GLU A 69 7.38 -15.86 6.65
N THR A 70 7.79 -14.66 6.23
CA THR A 70 7.01 -13.45 6.42
C THR A 70 6.22 -13.08 5.16
N SER A 71 4.92 -12.84 5.33
CA SER A 71 4.06 -12.24 4.32
C SER A 71 3.56 -10.87 4.79
N ARG A 72 3.45 -9.91 3.87
CA ARG A 72 2.93 -8.56 4.17
C ARG A 72 1.96 -8.14 3.08
N ARG A 73 0.80 -7.64 3.50
CA ARG A 73 -0.23 -7.04 2.64
C ARG A 73 -0.32 -5.58 3.03
N ASN A 74 0.06 -4.70 2.12
CA ASN A 74 0.12 -3.27 2.39
C ASN A 74 -0.97 -2.54 1.59
N PHE A 75 -1.62 -1.62 2.28
CA PHE A 75 -2.53 -0.65 1.71
C PHE A 75 -1.95 0.74 1.97
N ASN A 76 -1.50 1.39 0.90
CA ASN A 76 -0.70 2.60 0.93
C ASN A 76 -1.51 3.76 0.38
N PHE A 77 -1.40 4.91 1.03
CA PHE A 77 -2.12 6.11 0.64
C PHE A 77 -1.25 7.36 0.87
N GLN A 78 -1.11 8.15 -0.17
CA GLN A 78 -0.51 9.48 -0.10
C GLN A 78 -1.60 10.46 0.34
N ILE A 79 -1.61 10.82 1.63
CA ILE A 79 -2.65 11.65 2.26
C ILE A 79 -2.54 13.10 1.80
N LEU A 80 -1.31 13.61 1.77
CA LEU A 80 -0.92 14.94 1.33
C LEU A 80 0.36 14.83 0.51
N PRO A 81 0.77 15.86 -0.26
CA PRO A 81 2.01 15.82 -1.05
C PRO A 81 3.27 15.45 -0.26
N ARG A 82 3.29 15.70 1.05
CA ARG A 82 4.41 15.39 1.95
C ARG A 82 4.10 14.36 3.04
N LEU A 83 2.88 13.82 3.10
CA LEU A 83 2.48 12.88 4.14
C LEU A 83 1.90 11.60 3.53
N SER A 84 2.54 10.47 3.80
CA SER A 84 2.08 9.16 3.38
C SER A 84 1.75 8.28 4.59
N GLY A 85 0.70 7.48 4.45
CA GLY A 85 0.29 6.46 5.41
C GLY A 85 0.29 5.07 4.78
N THR A 86 0.58 4.06 5.60
CA THR A 86 0.53 2.65 5.17
C THR A 86 -0.11 1.80 6.24
N LEU A 87 -1.21 1.13 5.89
CA LEU A 87 -1.77 0.04 6.69
C LEU A 87 -1.15 -1.26 6.23
N ARG A 88 -0.60 -2.04 7.16
CA ARG A 88 0.02 -3.32 6.88
C ARG A 88 -0.63 -4.42 7.70
N TYR A 89 -0.97 -5.50 7.02
CA TYR A 89 -1.29 -6.78 7.64
C TYR A 89 -0.14 -7.74 7.38
N SER A 90 0.54 -8.17 8.43
CA SER A 90 1.69 -9.08 8.32
C SER A 90 1.43 -10.40 9.02
N THR A 91 2.06 -11.44 8.48
CA THR A 91 2.05 -12.78 9.08
C THR A 91 3.47 -13.30 9.08
N ILE A 92 3.95 -13.74 10.24
CA ILE A 92 5.24 -14.41 10.38
C ILE A 92 4.94 -15.85 10.77
N LYS A 93 5.21 -16.78 9.86
CA LYS A 93 4.99 -18.20 10.13
C LYS A 93 6.04 -18.73 11.09
N ASN A 94 5.69 -19.76 11.86
CA ASN A 94 6.59 -20.43 12.79
C ASN A 94 7.33 -19.45 13.73
N TRP A 95 6.63 -18.39 14.18
CA TRP A 95 7.19 -17.37 15.07
C TRP A 95 7.65 -17.97 16.40
N GLY A 96 6.92 -18.98 16.87
CA GLY A 96 7.19 -19.63 18.15
C GLY A 96 6.65 -18.79 19.32
N GLN A 97 5.73 -19.35 20.10
CA GLN A 97 5.20 -18.69 21.29
C GLN A 97 4.80 -19.72 22.34
N ASN A 98 4.84 -19.33 23.61
CA ASN A 98 4.27 -20.15 24.68
C ASN A 98 2.74 -20.11 24.61
N ASP A 99 2.10 -21.26 24.76
CA ASP A 99 0.65 -21.37 24.93
C ASP A 99 0.21 -20.87 26.33
N ASP A 100 -1.10 -20.88 26.58
CA ASP A 100 -1.67 -20.45 27.87
C ASP A 100 -1.18 -21.28 29.07
N ASN A 101 -0.61 -22.47 28.83
CA ASN A 101 -0.05 -23.36 29.85
C ASN A 101 1.47 -23.21 30.01
N GLY A 102 2.10 -22.30 29.26
CA GLY A 102 3.55 -22.06 29.29
C GLY A 102 4.36 -23.09 28.49
N VAL A 103 3.73 -23.91 27.65
CA VAL A 103 4.41 -24.85 26.75
C VAL A 103 4.76 -24.12 25.45
N TYR A 104 6.03 -24.21 25.04
CA TYR A 104 6.50 -23.59 23.80
C TYR A 104 5.95 -24.34 22.57
N ASP A 105 5.19 -23.63 21.74
CA ASP A 105 4.71 -24.10 20.43
C ASP A 105 5.54 -23.47 19.30
N PRO A 106 6.39 -24.24 18.60
CA PRO A 106 7.19 -23.74 17.49
C PRO A 106 6.38 -23.46 16.21
N THR A 107 5.14 -23.95 16.13
CA THR A 107 4.28 -23.83 14.93
C THR A 107 3.33 -22.64 15.00
N TYR A 108 3.40 -21.84 16.06
CA TYR A 108 2.59 -20.65 16.21
C TYR A 108 2.91 -19.60 15.15
N ASP A 109 1.88 -19.16 14.42
CA ASP A 109 1.96 -18.07 13.44
C ASP A 109 1.59 -16.74 14.10
N LEU A 110 2.44 -15.72 13.95
CA LEU A 110 2.15 -14.37 14.44
C LEU A 110 1.43 -13.55 13.38
N TYR A 111 0.29 -12.99 13.74
CA TYR A 111 -0.49 -12.07 12.90
C TYR A 111 -0.47 -10.67 13.48
N ASP A 112 -0.02 -9.70 12.68
CA ASP A 112 0.11 -8.32 13.10
C ASP A 112 -0.63 -7.36 12.15
N ARG A 113 -1.23 -6.33 12.75
CA ARG A 113 -1.88 -5.20 12.07
C ARG A 113 -1.12 -3.96 12.50
N SER A 114 -0.37 -3.38 11.56
CA SER A 114 0.46 -2.21 11.82
C SER A 114 0.06 -1.02 10.96
N PHE A 115 0.28 0.17 11.50
CA PHE A 115 0.14 1.42 10.77
C PHE A 115 1.45 2.22 10.78
N ASP A 116 1.85 2.66 9.59
CA ASP A 116 3.05 3.46 9.36
C ASP A 116 2.68 4.86 8.89
N LEU A 117 3.49 5.84 9.28
CA LEU A 117 3.42 7.22 8.83
C LEU A 117 4.79 7.69 8.38
N GLN A 118 4.85 8.41 7.26
CA GLN A 118 6.07 9.07 6.80
C GLN A 118 5.77 10.51 6.37
N LEU A 119 6.53 11.44 6.93
CA LEU A 119 6.47 12.87 6.67
C LEU A 119 7.74 13.32 5.95
N GLN A 120 7.60 13.83 4.74
CA GLN A 120 8.67 14.50 4.01
C GLN A 120 8.85 15.92 4.55
N ILE A 121 10.04 16.18 5.08
CA ILE A 121 10.43 17.45 5.70
C ILE A 121 10.94 18.42 4.62
N LEU A 122 11.76 17.90 3.69
CA LEU A 122 12.45 18.68 2.69
C LEU A 122 12.35 18.03 1.32
N ASP A 123 12.04 18.84 0.31
CA ASP A 123 12.07 18.43 -1.10
C ASP A 123 13.51 18.40 -1.61
N GLU A 124 13.78 17.53 -2.57
CA GLU A 124 15.08 17.48 -3.23
C GLU A 124 15.30 18.71 -4.11
N ASP A 125 16.47 19.34 -4.01
CA ASP A 125 16.94 20.32 -4.97
C ASP A 125 17.73 19.62 -6.07
N TYR A 126 17.18 19.49 -7.27
CA TYR A 126 17.83 18.74 -8.35
C TYR A 126 19.10 19.40 -8.88
N ASP A 127 19.22 20.73 -8.80
CA ASP A 127 20.36 21.48 -9.33
C ASP A 127 21.44 21.76 -8.26
N GLY A 128 21.11 21.51 -6.98
CA GLY A 128 22.00 21.74 -5.84
C GLY A 128 22.32 20.49 -5.03
N TRP A 129 22.80 20.70 -3.80
CA TRP A 129 23.30 19.62 -2.93
C TRP A 129 22.28 19.18 -1.87
N VAL A 130 21.12 19.83 -1.81
CA VAL A 130 20.09 19.52 -0.83
C VAL A 130 19.41 18.21 -1.21
N PRO A 131 19.47 17.16 -0.36
CA PRO A 131 18.70 15.94 -0.57
C PRO A 131 17.27 16.13 -0.10
N SER A 132 16.36 15.28 -0.57
CA SER A 132 15.07 15.16 0.10
C SER A 132 15.27 14.53 1.48
N LEU A 133 14.52 14.99 2.48
CA LEU A 133 14.58 14.50 3.85
C LEU A 133 13.18 14.07 4.30
N ALA A 134 13.06 12.90 4.92
CA ALA A 134 11.81 12.42 5.50
C ALA A 134 12.02 11.73 6.85
N LEU A 135 11.04 11.91 7.74
CA LEU A 135 10.92 11.23 9.02
C LEU A 135 9.80 10.19 8.93
N GLY A 136 10.11 8.95 9.28
CA GLY A 136 9.17 7.84 9.27
C GLY A 136 8.99 7.19 10.63
N PHE A 137 7.76 6.76 10.89
CA PHE A 137 7.34 5.97 12.04
C PHE A 137 6.67 4.72 11.50
N ARG A 138 7.28 3.56 11.73
CA ARG A 138 6.78 2.26 11.30
C ARG A 138 6.21 1.53 12.50
N ASP A 139 5.06 0.88 12.29
CA ASP A 139 4.39 0.09 13.33
C ASP A 139 4.26 0.88 14.64
N PHE A 140 3.72 2.10 14.54
CA PHE A 140 3.42 2.93 15.71
C PHE A 140 2.08 2.51 16.36
N LEU A 141 1.19 1.89 15.59
CA LEU A 141 -0.02 1.22 16.06
C LEU A 141 0.00 -0.24 15.59
N GLY A 142 0.49 -1.14 16.43
CA GLY A 142 0.51 -2.58 16.17
C GLY A 142 1.15 -3.36 17.32
N THR A 143 1.66 -4.55 17.02
CA THR A 143 2.30 -5.44 18.01
C THR A 143 3.73 -5.00 18.38
N GLY A 144 4.33 -4.12 17.59
CA GLY A 144 5.67 -3.57 17.83
C GLY A 144 6.81 -4.40 17.24
N VAL A 145 6.52 -5.53 16.60
CA VAL A 145 7.53 -6.42 15.99
C VAL A 145 8.32 -5.72 14.89
N TYR A 146 7.67 -4.81 14.16
CA TYR A 146 8.29 -4.02 13.10
C TYR A 146 8.50 -2.55 13.51
N SER A 147 8.35 -2.24 14.81
CA SER A 147 8.41 -0.87 15.29
C SER A 147 9.76 -0.23 15.01
N SER A 148 9.73 0.93 14.37
CA SER A 148 10.95 1.71 14.13
C SER A 148 10.64 3.16 13.83
N GLU A 149 11.52 4.04 14.29
CA GLU A 149 11.62 5.43 13.83
C GLU A 149 12.86 5.61 12.98
N TYR A 150 12.73 6.32 11.86
CA TYR A 150 13.86 6.56 10.97
C TYR A 150 13.83 7.94 10.36
N LEU A 151 15.02 8.49 10.12
CA LEU A 151 15.25 9.67 9.30
C LEU A 151 16.01 9.23 8.05
N VAL A 152 15.48 9.56 6.88
CA VAL A 152 16.08 9.19 5.59
C VAL A 152 16.34 10.41 4.74
N ALA A 153 17.51 10.44 4.11
CA ALA A 153 17.86 11.41 3.08
C ALA A 153 17.98 10.68 1.73
N SER A 154 17.42 11.25 0.67
CA SER A 154 17.49 10.67 -0.68
C SER A 154 17.89 11.73 -1.70
N LYS A 155 18.81 11.34 -2.58
CA LYS A 155 19.34 12.18 -3.64
C LYS A 155 19.36 11.39 -4.94
N THR A 156 18.82 11.99 -5.98
CA THR A 156 18.86 11.52 -7.35
C THR A 156 20.20 11.90 -7.96
N VAL A 157 20.95 10.91 -8.44
CA VAL A 157 22.20 11.11 -9.18
C VAL A 157 21.94 10.75 -10.63
N ALA A 158 22.04 11.73 -11.52
CA ALA A 158 21.86 11.59 -12.97
C ALA A 158 23.16 11.88 -13.71
#